data_AF-A0A7D9M0D1-F1
#
_entry.id   AF-A0A7D9M0D1-F1
#
_cell.length_a   1.000
_cell.length_b   1.000
_cell.length_c   1.000
_cell.angle_alpha   90.00
_cell.angle_beta   90.00
_cell.angle_gamma   90.00
#
_symmetry.space_group_name_H-M   'P 1'
#
loop_
_entity.id
_entity.type
_entity.pdbx_description
1 polymer ?
#
loop_
_entity_poly.entity_id
_entity_poly.type
_entity_poly.pdbx_seq_one_letter_code
_entity_poly.pdbx_strand_id
1 'polypeptide(L)' 'ITVDPHDLFENILNIKKAQVVTKINELENPPEGGKFPQPPVGVNAFYDPQSNKITVLTGMLKEPFYGSERLK' A
#
# COMPACT_ATOMS: atom_id res chain seq x y z
N ILE A 1 -17.69 2.74 -3.75
CA ILE A 1 -17.61 3.46 -2.45
C ILE A 1 -18.29 4.79 -2.67
N THR A 2 -19.29 5.12 -1.86
CA THR A 2 -19.94 6.44 -1.90
C THR A 2 -19.20 7.37 -0.94
N VAL A 3 -18.95 8.60 -1.38
CA VAL A 3 -18.23 9.62 -0.59
C VAL A 3 -19.06 10.90 -0.56
N ASP A 4 -19.35 11.40 0.63
CA ASP A 4 -20.01 12.69 0.87
C ASP A 4 -19.02 13.67 1.52
N PRO A 5 -18.69 14.81 0.87
CA PRO A 5 -17.78 15.81 1.43
C PRO A 5 -18.16 16.34 2.82
N HIS A 6 -19.41 16.22 3.23
CA HIS A 6 -19.92 16.76 4.50
C HIS A 6 -20.09 15.71 5.60
N ASP A 7 -19.90 14.41 5.31
CA ASP A 7 -20.04 13.33 6.29
C ASP A 7 -18.76 12.49 6.40
N LEU A 8 -17.87 12.93 7.30
CA LEU A 8 -16.63 12.22 7.59
C LEU A 8 -16.88 10.82 8.17
N PHE A 9 -17.91 10.65 9.01
CA PHE A 9 -18.16 9.39 9.70
C PHE A 9 -18.62 8.32 8.72
N GLU A 10 -19.62 8.65 7.88
CA GLU A 10 -20.14 7.72 6.88
C GLU A 10 -19.07 7.41 5.82
N ASN A 11 -18.22 8.37 5.44
CA ASN A 11 -17.09 8.11 4.56
C ASN A 11 -16.12 7.08 5.13
N ILE A 12 -15.73 7.23 6.41
CA ILE A 12 -14.85 6.26 7.07
C ILE A 12 -15.54 4.90 7.13
N LEU A 13 -16.83 4.86 7.49
CA LEU A 13 -17.59 3.61 7.57
C LEU A 13 -17.66 2.91 6.20
N ASN A 14 -17.89 3.66 5.12
CA ASN A 14 -17.93 3.14 3.76
C ASN A 14 -16.57 2.59 3.29
N ILE A 15 -15.47 3.27 3.63
CA ILE A 15 -14.11 2.77 3.35
C ILE A 15 -13.86 1.47 4.14
N LYS A 16 -14.22 1.41 5.42
CA LYS A 16 -14.03 0.21 6.24
C LYS A 16 -14.84 -0.98 5.73
N LYS A 17 -16.11 -0.76 5.39
CA LYS A 17 -16.98 -1.78 4.77
C LYS A 17 -16.34 -2.32 3.49
N ALA A 18 -15.89 -1.42 2.60
CA ALA A 18 -15.25 -1.82 1.36
C ALA A 18 -13.97 -2.63 1.58
N GLN A 19 -13.10 -2.20 2.51
CA GLN A 19 -11.87 -2.94 2.85
C GLN A 19 -12.14 -4.37 3.32
N VAL A 20 -13.18 -4.57 4.14
CA VAL A 20 -13.57 -5.90 4.62
C VAL A 20 -14.11 -6.76 3.47
N VAL A 21 -15.04 -6.22 2.67
CA VAL A 21 -15.64 -6.95 1.54
C VAL A 21 -14.58 -7.35 0.52
N THR A 22 -13.65 -6.46 0.16
CA THR A 22 -12.54 -6.76 -0.74
C THR A 22 -11.68 -7.90 -0.20
N LYS A 23 -11.31 -7.88 1.09
CA LYS A 23 -10.52 -8.95 1.70
C LYS A 23 -11.25 -10.30 1.71
N ILE A 24 -12.56 -10.30 1.96
CA ILE A 24 -13.38 -11.53 1.92
C ILE A 24 -13.37 -12.09 0.49
N ASN A 25 -13.59 -11.25 -0.52
CA ASN A 25 -13.61 -11.68 -1.92
C ASN A 25 -12.23 -12.17 -2.41
N GLU A 26 -11.14 -11.65 -1.84
CA GLU A 26 -9.78 -12.11 -2.15
C GLU A 26 -9.48 -13.52 -1.64
N LEU A 27 -10.21 -14.02 -0.63
CA LEU A 27 -10.00 -15.38 -0.10
C LEU A 27 -10.33 -16.48 -1.10
N GLU A 28 -11.22 -16.21 -2.06
CA GLU A 28 -11.61 -17.15 -3.11
C GLU A 28 -10.57 -17.23 -4.24
N ASN A 29 -9.61 -16.29 -4.26
CA ASN A 29 -8.63 -16.14 -5.32
C ASN A 29 -7.23 -16.59 -4.84
N PRO A 30 -6.37 -17.09 -5.74
CA PRO A 30 -4.99 -17.37 -5.40
C PRO A 30 -4.28 -16.07 -4.94
N PRO A 31 -3.30 -16.16 -4.03
CA PRO A 31 -2.54 -15.00 -3.59
C PRO A 31 -1.92 -14.24 -4.76
N GLU A 32 -2.24 -12.95 -4.89
CA GLU A 32 -1.69 -12.10 -5.94
C GLU A 32 -0.25 -11.67 -5.58
N GLY A 33 0.75 -12.21 -6.29
CA GLY A 33 2.16 -11.93 -6.02
C GLY A 33 2.61 -10.48 -6.28
N GLY A 34 1.79 -9.67 -6.96
CA GLY A 34 2.11 -8.29 -7.34
C GLY A 34 1.77 -7.23 -6.29
N LYS A 35 1.04 -7.57 -5.22
CA LYS A 35 0.60 -6.57 -4.24
C LYS A 35 1.76 -5.97 -3.46
N PHE A 36 1.69 -4.66 -3.27
CA PHE A 36 2.59 -3.90 -2.42
C PHE A 36 2.05 -3.92 -0.98
N PRO A 37 2.92 -4.01 0.04
CA PRO A 37 2.49 -4.05 1.44
C PRO A 37 1.94 -2.70 1.91
N GLN A 38 2.26 -1.62 1.21
CA GLN A 38 1.81 -0.26 1.50
C GLN A 38 1.67 0.56 0.22
N PRO A 39 0.92 1.68 0.25
CA PRO A 39 0.88 2.62 -0.85
C PRO A 39 2.28 3.11 -1.25
N PRO A 40 2.56 3.34 -2.55
CA PRO A 40 3.88 3.74 -3.05
C PRO A 40 4.45 5.03 -2.46
N VAL A 41 3.59 5.88 -1.88
CA VAL A 41 3.97 7.19 -1.31
C VAL A 41 4.71 7.07 0.03
N GLY A 42 4.69 5.89 0.67
CA GLY A 42 5.43 5.67 1.92
C GLY A 42 6.95 5.76 1.72
N VAL A 43 7.65 6.30 2.71
CA VAL A 43 9.12 6.33 2.74
C VAL A 43 9.59 5.09 3.50
N ASN A 44 9.59 3.93 2.84
CA ASN A 44 9.99 2.66 3.44
C ASN A 44 10.38 1.60 2.40
N ALA A 45 10.97 0.51 2.88
CA ALA A 45 11.19 -0.73 2.14
C ALA A 45 10.80 -1.93 2.99
N PHE A 46 10.44 -3.04 2.33
CA PHE A 46 9.93 -4.25 2.98
C PHE A 46 10.59 -5.49 2.39
N TYR A 47 10.77 -6.49 3.25
CA TYR A 47 11.04 -7.86 2.85
C TYR A 47 9.84 -8.73 3.22
N ASP A 48 9.32 -9.48 2.26
CA ASP A 48 8.31 -10.51 2.48
C ASP A 48 8.96 -11.91 2.43
N PRO A 49 9.09 -12.61 3.57
CA PRO A 49 9.65 -13.95 3.61
C PRO A 49 8.83 -15.00 2.87
N GLN A 50 7.50 -14.82 2.75
CA GLN A 50 6.63 -15.82 2.13
C GLN A 50 6.79 -15.87 0.61
N SER A 51 7.01 -14.70 0.00
CA SER A 51 7.26 -14.58 -1.44
C SER A 51 8.74 -14.36 -1.80
N ASN A 52 9.63 -14.33 -0.80
CA ASN A 52 11.05 -14.00 -0.94
C ASN A 52 11.27 -12.73 -1.78
N LYS A 53 10.45 -11.70 -1.51
CA LYS A 53 10.36 -10.48 -2.32
C LYS A 53 10.81 -9.26 -1.52
N ILE A 54 11.64 -8.43 -2.14
CA ILE A 54 11.95 -7.09 -1.64
C ILE A 54 11.06 -6.08 -2.37
N THR A 55 10.43 -5.18 -1.61
CA THR A 55 9.66 -4.06 -2.14
C THR A 55 10.28 -2.75 -1.67
N VAL A 56 10.69 -1.89 -2.61
CA VAL A 56 11.16 -0.52 -2.32
C VAL A 56 10.09 0.45 -2.80
N LEU A 57 9.53 1.24 -1.89
CA LEU A 57 8.47 2.18 -2.24
C LEU A 57 9.03 3.42 -2.94
N THR A 58 8.27 4.00 -3.86
CA THR A 58 8.66 5.21 -4.60
C THR A 58 8.97 6.39 -3.67
N GLY A 59 8.28 6.51 -2.54
CA GLY A 59 8.56 7.55 -1.54
C GLY A 59 9.97 7.47 -0.94
N MET A 60 10.62 6.30 -0.98
CA MET A 60 12.00 6.10 -0.55
C MET A 60 13.02 6.45 -1.65
N LEU A 61 12.62 6.49 -2.92
CA LEU A 61 13.51 6.74 -4.07
C LEU A 61 13.79 8.23 -4.27
N LYS A 62 14.33 8.87 -3.23
CA LYS A 62 14.75 10.27 -3.21
C LYS A 62 15.93 10.44 -2.25
N GLU A 63 16.56 11.60 -2.25
CA GLU A 63 17.67 11.90 -1.35
C GLU A 63 17.26 11.74 0.13
N PRO A 64 18.16 11.25 1.00
CA PRO A 64 19.55 10.84 0.73
C PRO A 64 19.72 9.39 0.23
N PHE A 65 18.63 8.65 0.03
CA PHE A 65 18.67 7.22 -0.31
C PHE A 65 18.91 6.96 -1.80
N TYR A 66 18.42 7.86 -2.67
CA TYR A 66 18.53 7.75 -4.12
C TYR A 66 18.57 9.15 -4.75
N GLY A 67 19.67 9.47 -5.44
CA GLY A 67 19.92 10.79 -6.04
C GLY A 67 21.25 10.80 -6.81
N SER A 68 21.52 11.86 -7.56
CA SER A 68 22.75 12.01 -8.35
C SER A 68 23.99 12.29 -7.51
N GLU A 69 23.80 12.80 -6.29
CA GLU A 69 24.85 13.00 -5.31
C GLU A 69 25.28 11.65 -4.73
N ARG A 70 26.40 11.09 -5.20
CA ARG A 70 27.05 9.97 -4.50
C ARG A 70 27.39 10.47 -3.09
N LEU A 71 26.94 9.73 -2.06
CA LEU A 71 27.45 9.86 -0.69
C LEU A 71 28.98 9.89 -0.77
N LYS A 72 29.57 11.06 -0.48
CA LYS A 72 31.02 11.26 -0.41
C LYS A 72 31.57 10.70 0.90
#